data_AF-A0A0P9MDA8-F1
#
_entry.id   AF-A0A0P9MDA8-F1
#
_cell.length_a   1.000
_cell.length_b   1.000
_cell.length_c   1.000
_cell.angle_alpha   90.00
_cell.angle_beta   90.00
_cell.angle_gamma   90.00
#
_symmetry.space_group_name_H-M   'P 1'
#
loop_
_entity.id
_entity.type
_entity.pdbx_description
1 polymer ?
#
loop_
_entity_poly.entity_id
_entity_poly.type
_entity_poly.pdbx_seq_one_letter_code
_entity_poly.pdbx_strand_id
1 'polypeptide(L)'
;MNIYASLEEGIHVFDSSVAGLGGCPYAKGASGNVATEDVQYMLQGMGIETGVDLDQVIAAGQRICGVLQRSNGSRVARARLSA
;
A
#
# COMPACT_ATOMS: atom_id res chain seq x y z
N MET A 1 8.06 -1.01 10.82
CA MET A 1 6.69 -1.23 10.29
C MET A 1 6.18 -2.52 10.90
N ASN A 2 4.92 -2.60 11.36
CA ASN A 2 4.42 -3.79 12.06
C ASN A 2 4.52 -5.06 11.22
N ILE A 3 4.31 -4.96 9.89
CA ILE A 3 4.47 -6.10 8.97
C ILE A 3 5.89 -6.68 9.01
N TYR A 4 6.93 -5.84 9.03
CA TYR A 4 8.31 -6.32 9.12
C TYR A 4 8.55 -7.11 10.42
N ALA A 5 8.12 -6.58 11.56
CA ALA A 5 8.25 -7.29 12.83
C ALA A 5 7.44 -8.60 12.82
N SER A 6 6.23 -8.61 12.26
CA SER A 6 5.43 -9.83 12.14
C SER A 6 6.03 -10.87 11.20
N LEU A 7 6.77 -10.47 10.16
CA LEU A 7 7.53 -11.39 9.31
C LEU A 7 8.61 -12.11 10.10
N GLU A 8 9.32 -11.41 11.00
CA GLU A 8 10.33 -12.01 11.88
C GLU A 8 9.71 -13.05 12.84
N GLU A 9 8.44 -12.88 13.19
CA GLU A 9 7.65 -13.82 14.00
C GLU A 9 6.97 -14.95 13.17
N GLY A 10 7.27 -15.05 11.87
CA GLY A 10 6.77 -16.12 11.00
C GLY A 10 5.35 -15.92 10.43
N ILE A 11 4.82 -14.69 10.46
CA ILE A 11 3.55 -14.36 9.82
C ILE A 11 3.76 -14.07 8.33
N HIS A 12 2.94 -14.66 7.46
CA HIS A 12 3.12 -14.57 6.00
C HIS A 12 1.89 -14.06 5.23
N VAL A 13 0.79 -13.76 5.93
CA VAL A 13 -0.44 -13.24 5.32
C VAL A 13 -0.78 -11.90 5.95
N PHE A 14 -0.90 -10.87 5.11
CA PHE A 14 -1.15 -9.50 5.55
C PHE A 14 -2.22 -8.86 4.68
N ASP A 15 -3.22 -8.27 5.34
CA ASP A 15 -4.21 -7.46 4.66
C ASP A 15 -3.67 -6.05 4.43
N SER A 16 -4.00 -5.49 3.27
CA SER A 16 -3.68 -4.12 2.89
C SER A 16 -4.78 -3.58 1.99
N SER A 17 -4.74 -2.27 1.70
CA SER A 17 -5.69 -1.65 0.79
C SER A 17 -4.97 -0.85 -0.27
N VAL A 18 -5.35 -1.03 -1.53
CA VAL A 18 -4.77 -0.30 -2.68
C VAL A 18 -4.81 1.20 -2.43
N ALA A 19 -3.74 1.92 -2.78
CA ALA A 19 -3.59 3.37 -2.57
C ALA A 19 -3.85 3.86 -1.13
N GLY A 20 -3.80 2.97 -0.13
CA GLY A 20 -4.18 3.27 1.24
C GLY A 20 -5.66 3.65 1.38
N LEU A 21 -6.54 3.05 0.57
CA LEU A 21 -7.96 3.33 0.63
C LEU A 21 -8.57 2.97 1.98
N GLY A 22 -9.67 3.68 2.28
CA GLY A 22 -10.33 3.67 3.58
C GLY A 22 -9.99 4.90 4.40
N GLY A 23 -10.13 4.73 5.72
CA GLY A 23 -9.96 5.72 6.77
C GLY A 23 -10.48 5.13 8.08
N CYS A 24 -10.16 5.76 9.22
CA CYS A 24 -10.67 5.31 10.51
C CYS A 24 -11.91 6.13 10.93
N PRO A 25 -13.07 5.52 11.18
CA PRO A 25 -14.26 6.24 11.63
C PRO A 25 -14.08 6.91 13.00
N TYR A 26 -13.16 6.38 13.82
CA TYR A 26 -12.85 6.89 15.15
C TYR A 26 -11.74 7.95 15.17
N ALA A 27 -10.92 8.05 14.11
CA ALA A 27 -9.81 8.98 14.02
C ALA A 27 -9.92 9.80 12.72
N LYS A 28 -10.60 10.94 12.80
CA LYS A 28 -10.79 11.86 11.66
C LYS A 28 -9.44 12.26 11.07
N GLY A 29 -9.25 11.96 9.78
CA GLY A 29 -8.03 12.31 9.04
C GLY A 29 -6.90 11.28 9.12
N ALA A 30 -7.06 10.18 9.87
CA ALA A 30 -6.10 9.09 9.84
C ALA A 30 -6.18 8.33 8.50
N SER A 31 -5.02 7.87 8.02
CA SER A 31 -4.86 7.17 6.73
C SER A 31 -5.65 5.86 6.63
N GLY A 32 -5.97 5.22 7.75
CA GLY A 32 -6.70 3.94 7.78
C GLY A 32 -5.77 2.75 7.52
N ASN A 33 -6.04 2.01 6.45
CA ASN A 33 -5.27 0.82 6.09
C ASN A 33 -3.87 1.15 5.58
N VAL A 34 -2.95 0.20 5.71
CA VAL A 34 -1.65 0.27 5.05
C VAL A 34 -1.83 0.14 3.53
N ALA A 35 -1.11 0.95 2.76
CA ALA A 35 -1.17 0.93 1.31
C ALA A 35 -0.49 -0.33 0.74
N THR A 36 -1.16 -1.06 -0.15
CA THR A 36 -0.63 -2.29 -0.76
C THR A 36 0.71 -2.05 -1.47
N GLU A 37 0.88 -0.91 -2.13
CA GLU A 37 2.10 -0.52 -2.83
C GLU A 37 3.28 -0.34 -1.87
N ASP A 38 3.04 0.25 -0.69
CA ASP A 38 4.05 0.44 0.34
C ASP A 38 4.51 -0.93 0.91
N VAL A 39 3.57 -1.87 1.09
CA VAL A 39 3.88 -3.24 1.52
C VAL A 39 4.68 -3.98 0.44
N GLN A 40 4.21 -3.95 -0.81
CA GLN A 40 4.86 -4.64 -1.92
C GLN A 40 6.27 -4.13 -2.18
N TYR A 41 6.47 -2.82 -2.14
CA TYR A 41 7.80 -2.24 -2.30
C TYR A 41 8.78 -2.73 -1.22
N MET A 42 8.32 -2.80 0.03
CA MET A 42 9.13 -3.36 1.13
C MET A 42 9.47 -4.83 0.88
N LEU A 43 8.47 -5.66 0.55
CA LEU A 43 8.67 -7.10 0.32
C LEU A 43 9.61 -7.36 -0.87
N GLN A 44 9.44 -6.64 -1.98
CA GLN A 44 10.33 -6.71 -3.14
C GLN A 44 11.77 -6.29 -2.78
N GLY A 45 11.93 -5.22 -2.01
CA GLY A 45 13.25 -4.77 -1.53
C GLY A 45 13.94 -5.77 -0.59
N MET A 46 13.17 -6.64 0.06
CA MET A 46 13.66 -7.75 0.88
C MET A 46 13.89 -9.04 0.08
N GLY A 47 13.59 -9.06 -1.22
CA GLY A 47 13.69 -10.25 -2.07
C GLY A 47 12.59 -11.29 -1.81
N ILE A 48 11.48 -10.89 -1.18
CA ILE A 48 10.33 -11.77 -0.92
C ILE A 48 9.38 -11.72 -2.12
N GLU A 49 9.18 -12.88 -2.76
CA GLU A 49 8.23 -13.01 -3.87
C GLU A 49 6.79 -13.09 -3.37
N THR A 50 5.90 -12.32 -4.01
CA THR A 50 4.47 -12.27 -3.67
C THR A 50 3.56 -12.60 -4.86
N GLY A 51 4.11 -12.67 -6.07
CA GLY A 51 3.36 -12.80 -7.32
C GLY A 51 2.61 -11.54 -7.76
N VAL A 52 2.81 -10.40 -7.08
CA VAL A 52 2.13 -9.13 -7.39
C VAL A 52 3.03 -8.20 -8.18
N ASP A 53 2.52 -7.69 -9.30
CA ASP A 53 3.15 -6.65 -10.11
C ASP A 53 2.88 -5.26 -9.50
N LEU A 54 3.94 -4.60 -9.03
CA LEU A 54 3.84 -3.32 -8.35
C LEU A 54 3.32 -2.20 -9.28
N ASP A 55 3.73 -2.17 -10.54
CA ASP A 55 3.33 -1.13 -11.48
C ASP A 55 1.83 -1.26 -11.83
N GLN A 56 1.33 -2.49 -11.96
CA GLN A 56 -0.10 -2.75 -12.15
C GLN A 56 -0.93 -2.32 -10.93
N VAL A 57 -0.44 -2.56 -9.70
CA VAL A 57 -1.13 -2.10 -8.49
C VAL A 57 -1.13 -0.58 -8.40
N ILE A 58 -0.02 0.09 -8.71
CA ILE A 58 0.06 1.56 -8.75
C ILE A 58 -0.96 2.12 -9.76
N ALA A 59 -1.06 1.54 -10.95
CA ALA A 59 -2.03 1.96 -11.96
C ALA A 59 -3.48 1.76 -11.49
N ALA A 60 -3.79 0.63 -10.85
CA ALA A 60 -5.10 0.37 -10.27
C ALA A 60 -5.45 1.38 -9.16
N GLY A 61 -4.50 1.63 -8.26
CA GLY A 61 -4.64 2.60 -7.17
C GLY A 61 -4.86 4.02 -7.67
N GLN A 62 -4.08 4.46 -8.65
CA GLN A 62 -4.23 5.78 -9.24
C GLN A 62 -5.59 5.94 -9.94
N ARG A 63 -6.06 4.90 -10.64
CA ARG A 63 -7.38 4.91 -11.30
C ARG A 63 -8.51 5.13 -10.30
N ILE A 64 -8.56 4.35 -9.21
CA ILE A 64 -9.64 4.47 -8.22
C ILE A 64 -9.55 5.79 -7.44
N CYS A 65 -8.35 6.27 -7.15
CA CYS A 65 -8.15 7.60 -6.55
C CYS A 65 -8.70 8.73 -7.43
N GLY A 66 -8.52 8.63 -8.76
CA GLY A 66 -9.13 9.56 -9.71
C GLY A 66 -10.66 9.55 -9.67
N VAL A 67 -11.27 8.36 -9.62
CA VAL A 67 -12.74 8.21 -9.50
C VAL A 67 -13.26 8.81 -8.19
N LEU A 68 -12.55 8.57 -7.09
CA LEU A 68 -12.92 9.07 -5.76
C LEU A 68 -12.52 10.54 -5.53
N GLN A 69 -11.90 11.19 -6.51
CA GLN A 69 -11.38 12.57 -6.41
C GLN A 69 -10.53 12.81 -5.17
N ARG A 70 -9.67 11.84 -4.82
CA ARG A 70 -8.75 11.92 -3.69
C ARG A 70 -7.31 11.67 -4.13
N SER A 71 -6.36 12.20 -3.38
CA SER A 71 -4.94 11.89 -3.60
C SER A 71 -4.65 10.42 -3.27
N ASN A 72 -3.68 9.84 -3.99
CA ASN A 72 -3.15 8.51 -3.70
C ASN A 72 -2.44 8.52 -2.34
N GLY A 73 -2.84 7.60 -1.45
CA GLY A 73 -2.31 7.49 -0.09
C GLY A 73 -1.01 6.71 0.01
N SER A 74 -0.61 5.97 -1.03
CA SER A 74 0.69 5.30 -1.06
C SER A 74 1.82 6.31 -1.24
N ARG A 75 2.88 6.16 -0.44
CA ARG A 75 4.11 6.95 -0.60
C ARG A 75 4.89 6.49 -1.81
N VAL A 76 4.93 5.17 -2.05
CA VAL A 76 5.60 4.58 -3.22
C VAL A 76 4.94 5.03 -4.52
N ALA A 77 3.62 4.92 -4.62
CA ALA A 77 2.89 5.35 -5.82
C ALA A 77 3.12 6.84 -6.09
N ARG A 78 3.05 7.69 -5.06
CA ARG A 78 3.31 9.13 -5.21
C ARG A 78 4.72 9.42 -5.75
N ALA A 79 5.74 8.74 -5.22
CA ALA A 79 7.12 8.91 -5.69
C ALA A 79 7.28 8.46 -7.15
N ARG A 80 6.69 7.31 -7.51
CA ARG A 80 6.76 6.74 -8.86
C ARG A 80 5.99 7.54 -9.90
N LEU A 81 4.86 8.13 -9.53
CA LEU A 81 4.03 8.94 -10.43
C LEU A 81 4.53 10.39 -10.56
N SER A 82 5.43 10.82 -9.68
CA SER A 82 6.08 12.15 -9.75
C SER A 82 7.40 12.15 -10.53
N ALA A 83 7.89 10.98 -10.92
CA ALA A 83 9.08 10.79 -11.73
C ALA A 83 8.71 10.78 -13.22
#